data_AF-A0A0F3IHQ5-F1
#
_entry.id   AF-A0A0F3IHQ5-F1
#
_cell.length_a   1.000
_cell.length_b   1.000
_cell.length_c   1.000
_cell.angle_alpha   90.00
_cell.angle_beta   90.00
_cell.angle_gamma   90.00
#
_symmetry.space_group_name_H-M   'P 1'
#
loop_
_entity.id
_entity.type
_entity.pdbx_description
1 polymer ?
#
loop_
_entity_poly.entity_id
_entity_poly.type
_entity_poly.pdbx_seq_one_letter_code
_entity_poly.pdbx_strand_id
1 'polypeptide(L)'
;FERGSTNIINSLAEKYEVSADGKVYTFTLRKGVKFQTTSFFKPTRTLTADDVLFSIERQWKKDHPYNPVGGGKYQYFDDLGMSAELEKVEKLDDLTVRLTIKDPLSPFITNLAMAFMSVYSKEYADQLQKQGKMDDIDLKPVGTGPFTYVDYVKDSTIRFKAHPDYFEGKQAIDDLIFAITPDSAQRVNKLKAGECHVAAYPNPAD
;
A
#
# COMPACT_ATOMS: atom_id res chain seq x y z
N PHE A 1 3.51 -1.57 11.85
CA PHE A 1 4.31 -1.54 13.10
C PHE A 1 3.46 -0.96 14.21
N GLU A 2 3.72 -1.32 15.47
CA GLU A 2 3.11 -0.60 16.60
C GLU A 2 3.47 0.89 16.49
N ARG A 3 2.55 1.76 16.92
CA ARG A 3 2.72 3.21 16.78
C ARG A 3 3.99 3.68 17.51
N GLY A 4 4.96 4.19 16.76
CA GLY A 4 6.23 4.71 17.29
C GLY A 4 7.31 3.66 17.54
N SER A 5 7.15 2.42 17.07
CA SER A 5 8.16 1.36 17.21
C SER A 5 8.44 0.64 15.87
N THR A 6 9.36 -0.33 15.91
CA THR A 6 9.68 -1.25 14.80
C THR A 6 9.11 -2.66 15.01
N ASN A 7 8.28 -2.85 16.03
CA ASN A 7 7.60 -4.11 16.28
C ASN A 7 6.49 -4.31 15.25
N ILE A 8 6.52 -5.45 14.56
CA ILE A 8 5.48 -5.82 13.59
C ILE A 8 4.15 -6.10 14.31
N ILE A 9 3.06 -5.82 13.61
CA ILE A 9 1.70 -6.14 14.05
C ILE A 9 0.95 -6.78 12.88
N ASN A 10 -0.07 -7.56 13.22
CA ASN A 10 -1.00 -8.10 12.21
C ASN A 10 -1.77 -6.94 11.56
N SER A 11 -2.05 -7.07 10.27
CA SER A 11 -2.77 -6.06 9.50
C SER A 11 -3.70 -6.76 8.50
N LEU A 12 -3.37 -6.77 7.20
CA LEU A 12 -4.10 -7.55 6.20
C LEU A 12 -3.96 -9.06 6.41
N ALA A 13 -2.79 -9.51 6.86
CA ALA A 13 -2.63 -10.86 7.41
C ALA A 13 -3.03 -10.84 8.89
N GLU A 14 -3.94 -11.73 9.30
CA GLU A 14 -4.34 -11.91 10.69
C GLU A 14 -3.35 -12.76 11.48
N LYS A 15 -2.56 -13.58 10.78
CA LYS A 15 -1.42 -14.33 11.30
C LYS A 15 -0.50 -14.78 10.16
N TYR A 16 0.70 -15.21 10.51
CA TYR A 16 1.61 -15.90 9.61
C TYR A 16 2.38 -17.01 10.33
N GLU A 17 2.83 -17.99 9.56
CA GLU A 17 3.63 -19.13 10.00
C GLU A 17 4.91 -19.19 9.18
N VAL A 18 6.03 -19.51 9.82
CA VAL A 18 7.34 -19.66 9.17
C VAL A 18 7.81 -21.09 9.33
N SER A 19 8.27 -21.72 8.25
CA SER A 19 8.85 -23.06 8.30
C SER A 19 10.13 -23.08 9.16
N ALA A 20 10.47 -24.27 9.65
CA ALA A 20 11.64 -24.46 10.52
C ALA A 20 12.97 -24.06 9.87
N ASP A 21 13.06 -24.14 8.53
CA ASP A 21 14.23 -23.72 7.76
C ASP A 21 14.23 -22.22 7.40
N GLY A 22 13.18 -21.47 7.77
CA GLY A 22 13.08 -20.03 7.53
C GLY A 22 12.81 -19.63 6.08
N LYS A 23 12.44 -20.59 5.20
CA LYS A 23 12.28 -20.37 3.76
C LYS A 23 10.84 -20.25 3.28
N VAL A 24 9.87 -20.73 4.05
CA VAL A 24 8.45 -20.73 3.67
C VAL A 24 7.65 -19.91 4.66
N TYR A 25 6.93 -18.91 4.14
CA TYR A 25 6.08 -18.01 4.91
C TYR A 25 4.64 -18.18 4.44
N THR A 26 3.76 -18.63 5.33
CA THR A 26 2.33 -18.80 5.02
C THR A 26 1.53 -17.76 5.78
N PHE A 27 0.76 -16.94 5.07
CA PHE A 27 -0.06 -15.86 5.62
C PHE A 27 -1.53 -16.23 5.52
N THR A 28 -2.25 -16.07 6.63
CA THR A 28 -3.72 -16.11 6.63
C THR A 28 -4.24 -14.68 6.56
N LEU A 29 -5.01 -14.38 5.53
CA LEU A 29 -5.58 -13.07 5.26
C LEU A 29 -6.86 -12.84 6.04
N ARG A 30 -7.06 -11.60 6.47
CA ARG A 30 -8.28 -11.16 7.15
C ARG A 30 -9.47 -11.27 6.19
N LYS A 31 -10.54 -11.90 6.68
CA LYS A 31 -11.82 -12.00 5.96
C LYS A 31 -12.53 -10.65 5.88
N GLY A 32 -13.22 -10.41 4.77
CA GLY A 32 -14.16 -9.30 4.64
C GLY A 32 -13.55 -7.91 4.49
N VAL A 33 -12.24 -7.81 4.23
CA VAL A 33 -11.58 -6.51 4.03
C VAL A 33 -12.06 -5.89 2.73
N LYS A 34 -12.72 -4.73 2.83
CA LYS A 34 -13.25 -4.02 1.67
C LYS A 34 -12.18 -3.12 1.05
N PHE A 35 -12.17 -3.06 -0.27
CA PHE A 35 -11.48 -2.00 -1.00
C PHE A 35 -12.30 -0.71 -0.96
N GLN A 36 -11.61 0.40 -1.12
CA GLN A 36 -12.21 1.72 -1.21
C GLN A 36 -13.09 1.84 -2.46
N THR A 37 -14.24 2.51 -2.32
CA THR A 37 -15.13 2.84 -3.43
C THR A 37 -14.92 4.29 -3.87
N THR A 38 -14.63 4.49 -5.15
CA THR A 38 -14.35 5.81 -5.74
C THR A 38 -15.34 6.12 -6.87
N SER A 39 -15.22 7.30 -7.49
CA SER A 39 -16.01 7.64 -8.68
C SER A 39 -15.62 6.83 -9.93
N PHE A 40 -14.40 6.27 -9.94
CA PHE A 40 -13.82 5.57 -11.09
C PHE A 40 -13.70 4.04 -10.90
N PHE A 41 -13.92 3.54 -9.68
CA PHE A 41 -13.91 2.11 -9.40
C PHE A 41 -14.85 1.75 -8.25
N LYS A 42 -15.66 0.70 -8.46
CA LYS A 42 -16.56 0.13 -7.46
C LYS A 42 -16.21 -1.36 -7.32
N PRO A 43 -15.57 -1.78 -6.21
CA PRO A 43 -15.21 -3.18 -6.00
C PRO A 43 -16.45 -4.08 -5.97
N THR A 44 -16.39 -5.26 -6.60
CA THR A 44 -17.47 -6.26 -6.52
C THR A 44 -17.16 -7.39 -5.53
N ARG A 45 -15.92 -7.45 -5.06
CA ARG A 45 -15.45 -8.41 -4.05
C ARG A 45 -14.59 -7.75 -2.99
N THR A 46 -14.34 -8.49 -1.91
CA THR A 46 -13.36 -8.12 -0.88
C THR A 46 -11.95 -8.54 -1.29
N LEU A 47 -10.95 -8.13 -0.49
CA LEU A 47 -9.58 -8.57 -0.62
C LEU A 47 -9.47 -10.09 -0.57
N THR A 48 -8.62 -10.63 -1.45
CA THR A 48 -8.29 -12.06 -1.56
C THR A 48 -6.78 -12.23 -1.82
N ALA A 49 -6.32 -13.48 -1.81
CA ALA A 49 -4.96 -13.84 -2.19
C ALA A 49 -4.55 -13.31 -3.58
N ASP A 50 -5.48 -13.19 -4.53
CA ASP A 50 -5.19 -12.69 -5.88
C ASP A 50 -4.66 -11.25 -5.88
N ASP A 51 -5.09 -10.43 -4.90
CA ASP A 51 -4.61 -9.05 -4.74
C ASP A 51 -3.18 -9.00 -4.22
N VAL A 52 -2.84 -9.91 -3.30
CA VAL A 52 -1.47 -10.06 -2.76
C VAL A 52 -0.53 -10.55 -3.85
N LEU A 53 -0.92 -11.60 -4.58
CA LEU A 53 -0.15 -12.14 -5.71
C LEU A 53 0.12 -11.04 -6.74
N PHE A 54 -0.93 -10.34 -7.20
CA PHE A 54 -0.80 -9.23 -8.14
C PHE A 54 0.21 -8.18 -7.67
N SER A 55 0.15 -7.79 -6.39
CA SER A 55 1.00 -6.73 -5.84
C SER A 55 2.48 -7.10 -5.78
N ILE A 56 2.78 -8.38 -5.56
CA ILE A 56 4.15 -8.90 -5.53
C ILE A 56 4.64 -9.18 -6.95
N GLU A 57 3.84 -9.89 -7.76
CA GLU A 57 4.21 -10.30 -9.11
C GLU A 57 4.38 -9.12 -10.06
N ARG A 58 3.60 -8.06 -9.90
CA ARG A 58 3.81 -6.80 -10.63
C ARG A 58 5.25 -6.31 -10.52
N GLN A 59 5.87 -6.43 -9.35
CA GLN A 59 7.25 -5.98 -9.10
C GLN A 59 8.27 -7.02 -9.57
N TRP A 60 7.99 -8.30 -9.29
CA TRP A 60 8.91 -9.42 -9.44
C TRP A 60 9.02 -9.98 -10.87
N LYS A 61 7.89 -10.12 -11.57
CA LYS A 61 7.80 -10.79 -12.86
C LYS A 61 7.92 -9.76 -14.00
N LYS A 62 9.02 -9.81 -14.75
CA LYS A 62 9.30 -8.86 -15.85
C LYS A 62 8.31 -8.96 -17.02
N ASP A 63 7.67 -10.11 -17.17
CA ASP A 63 6.62 -10.39 -18.15
C ASP A 63 5.21 -10.04 -17.65
N HIS A 64 5.05 -9.65 -16.37
CA HIS A 64 3.75 -9.22 -15.86
C HIS A 64 3.31 -7.92 -16.56
N PRO A 65 2.05 -7.81 -17.02
CA PRO A 65 1.59 -6.63 -17.79
C PRO A 65 1.77 -5.28 -17.08
N TYR A 66 1.66 -5.28 -15.75
CA TYR A 66 1.85 -4.09 -14.93
C TYR A 66 3.31 -3.82 -14.53
N ASN A 67 4.26 -4.70 -14.85
CA ASN A 67 5.67 -4.48 -14.52
C ASN A 67 6.20 -3.17 -15.12
N PRO A 68 6.01 -2.84 -16.42
CA PRO A 68 6.52 -1.59 -17.00
C PRO A 68 5.70 -0.34 -16.63
N VAL A 69 4.49 -0.50 -16.07
CA VAL A 69 3.60 0.63 -15.70
C VAL A 69 4.28 1.48 -14.62
N GLY A 70 4.16 2.81 -14.72
CA GLY A 70 4.84 3.73 -13.81
C GLY A 70 6.36 3.79 -14.01
N GLY A 71 6.87 3.29 -15.14
CA GLY A 71 8.29 3.27 -15.48
C GLY A 71 9.03 1.99 -15.05
N GLY A 72 8.35 1.05 -14.39
CA GLY A 72 8.86 -0.30 -14.09
C GLY A 72 10.15 -0.37 -13.27
N LYS A 73 10.36 0.61 -12.39
CA LYS A 73 11.49 0.67 -11.46
C LYS A 73 11.02 0.37 -10.05
N TYR A 74 11.25 -0.85 -9.58
CA TYR A 74 10.87 -1.31 -8.24
C TYR A 74 12.09 -1.27 -7.30
N GLN A 75 12.67 -0.08 -7.13
CA GLN A 75 13.97 0.08 -6.46
C GLN A 75 14.02 -0.57 -5.06
N TYR A 76 13.03 -0.31 -4.20
CA TYR A 76 13.01 -0.93 -2.86
C TYR A 76 12.89 -2.47 -2.91
N PHE A 77 12.14 -3.01 -3.89
CA PHE A 77 11.99 -4.45 -4.06
C PHE A 77 13.33 -5.10 -4.45
N ASP A 78 14.10 -4.44 -5.31
CA ASP A 78 15.41 -4.91 -5.75
C ASP A 78 16.51 -4.68 -4.67
N ASP A 79 16.61 -3.46 -4.12
CA ASP A 79 17.64 -3.06 -3.15
C ASP A 79 17.57 -3.87 -1.84
N LEU A 80 16.38 -4.32 -1.44
CA LEU A 80 16.17 -5.16 -0.26
C LEU A 80 16.27 -6.67 -0.55
N GLY A 81 16.71 -7.04 -1.76
CA GLY A 81 16.97 -8.42 -2.16
C GLY A 81 15.72 -9.26 -2.45
N MET A 82 14.52 -8.66 -2.49
CA MET A 82 13.27 -9.42 -2.67
C MET A 82 13.23 -10.12 -4.03
N SER A 83 13.68 -9.45 -5.10
CA SER A 83 13.70 -10.05 -6.44
C SER A 83 14.68 -11.21 -6.58
N ALA A 84 15.81 -11.14 -5.87
CA ALA A 84 16.82 -12.18 -5.86
C ALA A 84 16.40 -13.39 -5.03
N GLU A 85 15.80 -13.17 -3.86
CA GLU A 85 15.46 -14.22 -2.90
C GLU A 85 14.12 -14.89 -3.16
N LEU A 86 13.12 -14.17 -3.68
CA LEU A 86 11.79 -14.74 -3.90
C LEU A 86 11.86 -15.86 -4.94
N GLU A 87 11.38 -17.04 -4.56
CA GLU A 87 11.33 -18.25 -5.39
C GLU A 87 9.91 -18.55 -5.88
N LYS A 88 8.91 -18.43 -4.99
CA LYS A 88 7.50 -18.68 -5.31
C LYS A 88 6.56 -17.73 -4.56
N VAL A 89 5.47 -17.38 -5.23
CA VAL A 89 4.29 -16.71 -4.66
C VAL A 89 3.11 -17.58 -5.03
N GLU A 90 2.44 -18.14 -4.05
CA GLU A 90 1.40 -19.15 -4.26
C GLU A 90 0.11 -18.75 -3.57
N LYS A 91 -0.99 -18.86 -4.31
CA LYS A 91 -2.34 -18.85 -3.75
C LYS A 91 -2.67 -20.29 -3.34
N LEU A 92 -2.78 -20.55 -2.03
CA LEU A 92 -3.24 -21.85 -1.54
C LEU A 92 -4.77 -21.93 -1.55
N ASP A 93 -5.41 -20.82 -1.20
CA ASP A 93 -6.84 -20.57 -1.30
C ASP A 93 -7.10 -19.04 -1.34
N ASP A 94 -8.36 -18.60 -1.36
CA ASP A 94 -8.72 -17.17 -1.45
C ASP A 94 -8.20 -16.30 -0.30
N LEU A 95 -7.82 -16.89 0.83
CA LEU A 95 -7.38 -16.19 2.04
C LEU A 95 -6.05 -16.71 2.57
N THR A 96 -5.35 -17.55 1.81
CA THR A 96 -4.06 -18.10 2.24
C THR A 96 -3.03 -17.91 1.12
N VAL A 97 -1.99 -17.15 1.43
CA VAL A 97 -0.85 -16.89 0.53
C VAL A 97 0.38 -17.53 1.11
N ARG A 98 1.16 -18.22 0.26
CA ARG A 98 2.47 -18.75 0.62
C ARG A 98 3.56 -18.08 -0.20
N LEU A 99 4.59 -17.62 0.47
CA LEU A 99 5.82 -17.12 -0.13
C LEU A 99 6.95 -18.10 0.19
N THR A 100 7.73 -18.46 -0.83
CA THR A 100 8.95 -19.26 -0.68
C THR A 100 10.14 -18.42 -1.12
N ILE A 101 11.18 -18.39 -0.30
CA ILE A 101 12.46 -17.73 -0.59
C ILE A 101 13.59 -18.76 -0.69
N LYS A 102 14.61 -18.45 -1.49
CA LYS A 102 15.74 -19.34 -1.77
C LYS A 102 16.55 -19.60 -0.53
N ASP A 103 16.93 -18.55 0.19
CA ASP A 103 17.69 -18.65 1.43
C ASP A 103 17.08 -17.79 2.55
N PRO A 104 17.33 -18.12 3.83
CA PRO A 104 16.71 -17.41 4.94
C PRO A 104 17.17 -15.95 4.95
N LEU A 105 16.23 -15.03 4.74
CA LEU A 105 16.47 -13.60 4.77
C LEU A 105 15.94 -13.03 6.09
N SER A 106 16.83 -12.76 7.05
CA SER A 106 16.46 -12.31 8.41
C SER A 106 15.44 -11.15 8.45
N PRO A 107 15.54 -10.09 7.62
CA PRO A 107 14.56 -9.01 7.62
C PRO A 107 13.32 -9.25 6.73
N PHE A 108 13.08 -10.47 6.20
CA PHE A 108 12.01 -10.70 5.22
C PHE A 108 10.63 -10.26 5.73
N ILE A 109 10.23 -10.69 6.93
CA ILE A 109 8.95 -10.28 7.53
C ILE A 109 8.86 -8.77 7.74
N THR A 110 9.95 -8.13 8.19
CA THR A 110 9.95 -6.68 8.38
C THR A 110 9.89 -5.92 7.05
N ASN A 111 10.50 -6.44 5.98
CA ASN A 111 10.41 -5.88 4.64
C ASN A 111 8.98 -5.93 4.11
N LEU A 112 8.23 -7.02 4.39
CA LEU A 112 6.81 -7.13 4.04
C LEU A 112 5.92 -6.10 4.74
N ALA A 113 6.37 -5.49 5.84
CA ALA A 113 5.63 -4.44 6.54
C ALA A 113 5.92 -3.02 6.01
N MET A 114 6.80 -2.87 5.01
CA MET A 114 7.17 -1.58 4.42
C MET A 114 6.21 -1.16 3.30
N ALA A 115 6.17 0.15 3.00
CA ALA A 115 5.22 0.74 2.05
C ALA A 115 5.29 0.16 0.62
N PHE A 116 6.46 -0.28 0.15
CA PHE A 116 6.62 -0.88 -1.18
C PHE A 116 5.90 -2.23 -1.33
N MET A 117 5.51 -2.86 -0.21
CA MET A 117 4.74 -4.10 -0.16
C MET A 117 3.24 -3.86 0.07
N SER A 118 2.75 -2.64 -0.19
CA SER A 118 1.31 -2.33 -0.13
C SER A 118 0.52 -3.21 -1.10
N VAL A 119 -0.66 -3.68 -0.67
CA VAL A 119 -1.54 -4.54 -1.47
C VAL A 119 -2.49 -3.68 -2.31
N TYR A 120 -2.41 -3.84 -3.63
CA TYR A 120 -3.26 -3.23 -4.65
C TYR A 120 -4.44 -4.13 -4.99
N SER A 121 -5.52 -3.55 -5.53
CA SER A 121 -6.66 -4.32 -6.05
C SER A 121 -6.36 -4.91 -7.43
N LYS A 122 -6.34 -6.24 -7.53
CA LYS A 122 -6.25 -6.92 -8.84
C LYS A 122 -7.50 -6.65 -9.67
N GLU A 123 -8.68 -6.59 -9.05
CA GLU A 123 -9.94 -6.27 -9.76
C GLU A 123 -9.88 -4.89 -10.44
N TYR A 124 -9.34 -3.89 -9.73
CA TYR A 124 -9.15 -2.56 -10.31
C TYR A 124 -8.13 -2.58 -11.45
N ALA A 125 -7.02 -3.29 -11.26
CA ALA A 125 -6.00 -3.47 -12.31
C ALA A 125 -6.59 -4.15 -13.57
N ASP A 126 -7.41 -5.19 -13.41
CA ASP A 126 -8.09 -5.85 -14.53
C ASP A 126 -9.06 -4.90 -15.25
N GLN A 127 -9.80 -4.05 -14.49
CA GLN A 127 -10.68 -3.03 -15.07
C GLN A 127 -9.88 -2.02 -15.90
N LEU A 128 -8.79 -1.49 -15.35
CA LEU A 128 -7.94 -0.50 -16.02
C LEU A 128 -7.29 -1.07 -17.28
N GLN A 129 -6.84 -2.32 -17.24
CA GLN A 129 -6.26 -3.00 -18.40
C GLN A 129 -7.28 -3.11 -19.53
N LYS A 130 -8.52 -3.52 -19.23
CA LYS A 130 -9.63 -3.56 -20.22
C LYS A 130 -9.96 -2.19 -20.80
N GLN A 131 -9.74 -1.13 -20.03
CA GLN A 131 -9.98 0.25 -20.45
C GLN A 131 -8.78 0.89 -21.18
N GLY A 132 -7.64 0.20 -21.26
CA GLY A 132 -6.40 0.78 -21.80
C GLY A 132 -5.82 1.91 -20.94
N LYS A 133 -6.10 1.91 -19.63
CA LYS A 133 -5.72 2.97 -18.67
C LYS A 133 -4.84 2.44 -17.55
N MET A 134 -3.88 1.57 -17.87
CA MET A 134 -3.10 0.87 -16.85
C MET A 134 -2.33 1.83 -15.93
N ASP A 135 -1.87 2.98 -16.41
CA ASP A 135 -1.18 4.00 -15.59
C ASP A 135 -2.04 4.59 -14.46
N ASP A 136 -3.37 4.51 -14.56
CA ASP A 136 -4.27 5.00 -13.51
C ASP A 136 -4.15 4.18 -12.20
N ILE A 137 -3.50 3.01 -12.22
CA ILE A 137 -3.25 2.22 -11.00
C ILE A 137 -2.36 2.98 -10.01
N ASP A 138 -1.42 3.79 -10.53
CA ASP A 138 -0.46 4.56 -9.74
C ASP A 138 -0.92 6.01 -9.51
N LEU A 139 -1.75 6.54 -10.42
CA LEU A 139 -2.22 7.92 -10.39
C LEU A 139 -3.57 8.09 -9.65
N LYS A 140 -4.38 7.02 -9.60
CA LYS A 140 -5.70 7.00 -8.96
C LYS A 140 -5.78 5.79 -8.02
N PRO A 141 -5.09 5.85 -6.88
CA PRO A 141 -4.91 4.68 -6.03
C PRO A 141 -6.23 4.22 -5.42
N VAL A 142 -6.43 2.90 -5.40
CA VAL A 142 -7.49 2.21 -4.67
C VAL A 142 -6.82 1.20 -3.75
N GLY A 143 -7.03 1.35 -2.46
CA GLY A 143 -6.51 0.42 -1.45
C GLY A 143 -7.57 -0.03 -0.47
N THR A 144 -7.13 -0.63 0.64
CA THR A 144 -7.94 -1.03 1.80
C THR A 144 -7.64 -0.18 3.04
N GLY A 145 -6.92 0.93 2.85
CA GLY A 145 -6.42 1.79 3.93
C GLY A 145 -7.48 2.73 4.51
N PRO A 146 -7.13 3.47 5.58
CA PRO A 146 -8.08 4.29 6.35
C PRO A 146 -8.64 5.50 5.60
N PHE A 147 -8.00 5.95 4.51
CA PHE A 147 -8.40 7.11 3.73
C PHE A 147 -8.46 6.79 2.25
N THR A 148 -9.55 7.21 1.60
CA THR A 148 -9.81 7.07 0.16
C THR A 148 -9.37 8.32 -0.58
N TYR A 149 -8.61 8.15 -1.66
CA TYR A 149 -8.24 9.24 -2.56
C TYR A 149 -9.48 9.90 -3.17
N VAL A 150 -9.50 11.24 -3.17
CA VAL A 150 -10.57 12.04 -3.78
C VAL A 150 -10.06 12.75 -5.03
N ASP A 151 -9.06 13.62 -4.88
CA ASP A 151 -8.47 14.38 -5.97
C ASP A 151 -7.04 14.83 -5.66
N TYR A 152 -6.38 15.29 -6.72
CA TYR A 152 -5.07 15.92 -6.68
C TYR A 152 -5.07 17.12 -7.61
N VAL A 153 -4.82 18.30 -7.05
CA VAL A 153 -4.50 19.52 -7.80
C VAL A 153 -3.00 19.72 -7.74
N LYS A 154 -2.35 19.58 -8.91
CA LYS A 154 -0.90 19.62 -9.04
C LYS A 154 -0.30 20.82 -8.32
N ASP A 155 0.75 20.58 -7.54
CA ASP A 155 1.51 21.58 -6.77
C ASP A 155 0.66 22.39 -5.76
N SER A 156 -0.58 21.97 -5.47
CA SER A 156 -1.51 22.70 -4.62
C SER A 156 -2.08 21.83 -3.49
N THR A 157 -2.90 20.82 -3.80
CA THR A 157 -3.62 20.06 -2.77
C THR A 157 -3.82 18.61 -3.14
N ILE A 158 -3.79 17.72 -2.16
CA ILE A 158 -4.28 16.34 -2.26
C ILE A 158 -5.38 16.16 -1.24
N ARG A 159 -6.53 15.63 -1.65
CA ARG A 159 -7.65 15.38 -0.74
C ARG A 159 -7.94 13.90 -0.60
N PHE A 160 -8.24 13.53 0.64
CA PHE A 160 -8.72 12.22 0.99
C PHE A 160 -9.94 12.33 1.89
N LYS A 161 -10.79 11.30 1.83
CA LYS A 161 -11.93 11.12 2.74
C LYS A 161 -11.75 9.86 3.55
N ALA A 162 -12.26 9.82 4.78
CA ALA A 162 -12.24 8.61 5.60
C ALA A 162 -12.90 7.44 4.86
N HIS A 163 -12.28 6.26 4.93
CA HIS A 163 -12.88 5.03 4.45
C HIS A 163 -13.87 4.52 5.53
N PRO A 164 -15.20 4.58 5.30
CA PRO A 164 -16.18 4.22 6.33
C PRO A 164 -16.11 2.75 6.74
N ASP A 165 -15.68 1.86 5.84
CA ASP A 165 -15.54 0.42 6.08
C ASP A 165 -14.08 -0.03 6.31
N TYR A 166 -13.19 0.87 6.76
CA TYR A 166 -11.82 0.49 7.08
C TYR A 166 -11.81 -0.62 8.15
N PHE A 167 -11.04 -1.68 7.91
CA PHE A 167 -11.11 -2.92 8.69
C PHE A 167 -10.61 -2.78 10.14
N GLU A 168 -9.91 -1.71 10.48
CA GLU A 168 -9.53 -1.36 11.87
C GLU A 168 -10.40 -0.25 12.48
N GLY A 169 -11.48 0.13 11.80
CA GLY A 169 -12.42 1.16 12.24
C GLY A 169 -12.19 2.52 11.57
N LYS A 170 -13.29 3.18 11.17
CA LYS A 170 -13.27 4.50 10.53
C LYS A 170 -12.48 5.49 11.40
N GLN A 171 -11.63 6.29 10.75
CA GLN A 171 -10.88 7.35 11.42
C GLN A 171 -11.80 8.47 11.92
N ALA A 172 -11.39 9.14 13.00
CA ALA A 172 -12.17 10.21 13.64
C ALA A 172 -12.30 11.48 12.79
N ILE A 173 -11.37 11.70 11.84
CA ILE A 173 -11.42 12.81 10.90
C ILE A 173 -12.06 12.34 9.59
N ASP A 174 -13.00 13.11 9.07
CA ASP A 174 -13.71 12.80 7.83
C ASP A 174 -12.91 13.18 6.58
N ASP A 175 -12.25 14.34 6.63
CA ASP A 175 -11.46 14.89 5.52
C ASP A 175 -10.00 15.04 5.94
N LEU A 176 -9.10 14.58 5.08
CA LEU A 176 -7.67 14.77 5.20
C LEU A 176 -7.17 15.53 3.98
N ILE A 177 -6.60 16.71 4.20
CA ILE A 177 -6.12 17.59 3.13
C ILE A 177 -4.62 17.80 3.32
N PHE A 178 -3.86 17.45 2.29
CA PHE A 178 -2.45 17.80 2.20
C PHE A 178 -2.36 19.09 1.40
N ALA A 179 -2.10 20.21 2.08
CA ALA A 179 -1.83 21.49 1.43
C ALA A 179 -0.34 21.60 1.10
N ILE A 180 -0.01 21.59 -0.19
CA ILE A 180 1.37 21.67 -0.66
C ILE A 180 1.85 23.10 -0.46
N THR A 181 2.67 23.31 0.58
CA THR A 181 3.26 24.61 0.93
C THR A 181 4.77 24.42 1.06
N PRO A 182 5.54 24.61 -0.04
CA PRO A 182 6.98 24.31 -0.06
C PRO A 182 7.80 25.18 0.90
N ASP A 183 7.40 26.44 1.07
CA ASP A 183 8.08 27.39 1.96
C ASP A 183 7.81 27.07 3.45
N SER A 184 8.87 26.93 4.25
CA SER A 184 8.77 26.53 5.65
C SER A 184 8.16 27.61 6.55
N ALA A 185 8.51 28.87 6.32
CA ALA A 185 7.99 29.99 7.11
C ALA A 185 6.48 30.14 6.88
N GLN A 186 6.02 29.96 5.63
CA GLN A 186 4.59 29.92 5.31
C GLN A 186 3.88 28.75 6.00
N ARG A 187 4.47 27.55 6.08
CA ARG A 187 3.87 26.43 6.84
C ARG A 187 3.64 26.79 8.31
N VAL A 188 4.64 27.41 8.95
CA VAL A 188 4.53 27.85 10.35
C VAL A 188 3.48 28.94 10.53
N ASN A 189 3.42 29.91 9.62
CA ASN A 189 2.40 30.96 9.65
C ASN A 189 0.98 30.40 9.51
N LYS A 190 0.77 29.44 8.60
CA LYS A 190 -0.51 28.75 8.44
C LYS A 190 -0.91 27.96 9.68
N LEU A 191 0.05 27.31 10.34
CA LEU A 191 -0.18 26.62 11.61
C LEU A 191 -0.61 27.60 12.71
N LYS A 192 0.09 28.74 12.86
CA LYS A 192 -0.23 29.79 13.82
C LYS A 192 -1.61 30.42 13.55
N ALA A 193 -1.98 30.56 12.29
CA ALA A 193 -3.28 31.09 11.85
C ALA A 193 -4.43 30.07 11.96
N GLY A 194 -4.15 28.80 12.26
CA GLY A 194 -5.15 27.73 12.30
C GLY A 194 -5.62 27.25 10.93
N GLU A 195 -4.93 27.63 9.85
CA GLU A 195 -5.21 27.15 8.49
C GLU A 195 -4.69 25.72 8.26
N CYS A 196 -3.66 25.32 9.01
CA CYS A 196 -3.10 23.97 9.05
C CYS A 196 -3.09 23.44 10.50
N HIS A 197 -3.26 22.12 10.66
CA HIS A 197 -3.19 21.47 11.99
C HIS A 197 -1.87 20.73 12.24
N VAL A 198 -1.11 20.45 11.17
CA VAL A 198 0.20 19.78 11.21
C VAL A 198 1.10 20.41 10.15
N ALA A 199 2.37 20.65 10.49
CA ALA A 199 3.40 21.09 9.56
C ALA A 199 4.67 20.24 9.75
N ALA A 200 5.27 19.79 8.65
CA ALA A 200 6.53 19.05 8.66
C ALA A 200 7.72 19.99 8.42
N TYR A 201 8.88 19.60 8.97
CA TYR A 201 10.18 20.23 8.72
C TYR A 201 10.15 21.77 8.91
N PRO A 202 9.87 22.27 10.13
CA PRO A 202 10.05 23.70 10.42
C PRO A 202 11.52 24.09 10.23
N ASN A 203 11.77 25.36 9.93
CA ASN A 203 13.14 25.88 9.95
C ASN A 203 13.65 25.80 11.40
N PRO A 204 14.88 25.35 11.68
CA PRO A 204 15.40 25.32 13.04
C PRO A 204 15.34 26.65 13.80
N ALA A 205 15.24 27.77 13.09
CA ALA A 205 15.14 29.11 13.68
C ALA A 205 13.70 29.59 13.96
N ASP A 206 12.67 28.88 13.48
CA ASP A 206 11.25 29.22 13.65
C ASP A 206 10.64 28.59 14.92
#